data_AF-A0A539ENF5-F1
#
_entry.id   AF-A0A539ENF5-F1
#
_cell.length_a   1.000
_cell.length_b   1.000
_cell.length_c   1.000
_cell.angle_alpha   90.00
_cell.angle_beta   90.00
_cell.angle_gamma   90.00
#
_symmetry.space_group_name_H-M   'P 1'
#
loop_
_entity.id
_entity.type
_entity.pdbx_description
1 polymer ?
#
loop_
_entity_poly.entity_id
_entity_poly.type
_entity_poly.pdbx_seq_one_letter_code
_entity_poly.pdbx_strand_id
1 'polypeptide(L)'
;MAPLSCALLLLAAAALPGAPAAAADAKAKDSAADKRPTMESLFLDFSKTQLGPLGSAQAKTKYLYTIQLEKSRLTDKLLRTVYENAGKILSMDPTFQDASILHRAAIELNGTTAPMVSERKLVEDRFEEGLALYRQGRLVEASQRWEETVKLAPGNLKARYWLKKVRGELADEHFRRGQTAYRQHRLRDSLDQWYAALLLNPKYPRLVPAISKAESELRGQEANEKLQRALNLYGQGDTEASLKLLDEILTIEPGQEKATQLIAEIRLEIAKQHVAQGRNLYRDRKYTSAIKEWNRSVEFGYDARRANVLIARARDQMRREAEAKRQAAERKKRAEEQAKADEEQRAKDEEERKKKEAEEAAKTLDASDTGAASAPVPTGPSEEDKRRAIKHWNEGIKAFQQNNVGEAKDHWTLCKRFDAGNADCGAGLDRLARTYGGGL
;
A
#
# COMPACT_ATOMS: atom_id res chain seq x y z
N MET A 1 30.06 -40.49 43.49
CA MET A 1 29.72 -41.70 44.25
C MET A 1 28.37 -42.22 43.74
N ALA A 2 28.38 -43.34 43.02
CA ALA A 2 27.30 -44.35 43.04
C ALA A 2 27.65 -45.37 44.17
N PRO A 3 27.05 -46.59 44.33
CA PRO A 3 25.88 -47.25 43.71
C PRO A 3 24.73 -47.41 44.76
N LEU A 4 23.69 -48.28 44.73
CA LEU A 4 23.23 -49.46 43.94
C LEU A 4 21.79 -49.20 43.42
N SER A 5 21.17 -49.90 42.45
CA SER A 5 21.28 -51.25 41.82
C SER A 5 20.32 -52.33 42.34
N CYS A 6 19.97 -53.26 41.43
CA CYS A 6 19.26 -54.54 41.59
C CYS A 6 17.71 -54.52 41.60
N ALA A 7 17.01 -55.41 40.89
CA ALA A 7 17.48 -56.42 39.92
C ALA A 7 16.43 -56.77 38.83
N LEU A 8 16.94 -57.05 37.64
CA LEU A 8 16.28 -57.88 36.61
C LEU A 8 16.27 -59.34 37.06
N LEU A 9 15.28 -60.14 36.62
CA LEU A 9 15.52 -61.56 36.35
C LEU A 9 14.60 -62.09 35.24
N LEU A 10 15.24 -62.65 34.21
CA LEU A 10 14.66 -63.36 33.07
C LEU A 10 14.66 -64.88 33.34
N LEU A 11 13.72 -65.62 32.73
CA LEU A 11 13.92 -66.79 31.84
C LEU A 11 12.51 -67.33 31.48
N ALA A 12 12.13 -67.44 30.19
CA ALA A 12 12.41 -68.53 29.24
C ALA A 12 11.66 -69.84 29.60
N ALA A 13 10.59 -70.19 28.85
CA ALA A 13 10.60 -71.06 27.65
C ALA A 13 10.31 -72.53 28.02
N ALA A 14 9.68 -73.41 27.24
CA ALA A 14 8.85 -73.39 26.04
C ALA A 14 8.54 -74.88 25.71
N ALA A 15 7.29 -75.28 25.46
CA ALA A 15 6.97 -76.61 24.90
C ALA A 15 5.56 -76.67 24.28
N LEU A 16 5.52 -76.77 22.95
CA LEU A 16 4.41 -77.28 22.12
C LEU A 16 4.60 -78.81 21.93
N PRO A 17 3.76 -79.58 21.21
CA PRO A 17 2.52 -79.24 20.48
C PRO A 17 1.31 -80.15 20.79
N GLY A 18 0.14 -79.81 20.23
CA GLY A 18 -1.05 -80.69 20.22
C GLY A 18 -2.23 -80.10 19.45
N ALA A 19 -2.33 -80.43 18.15
CA ALA A 19 -3.44 -80.06 17.25
C ALA A 19 -3.68 -81.24 16.29
N PRO A 20 -4.76 -81.27 15.45
CA PRO A 20 -5.88 -80.34 15.31
C PRO A 20 -7.28 -81.04 15.32
N ALA A 21 -8.38 -80.26 15.24
CA ALA A 21 -9.48 -80.47 14.26
C ALA A 21 -10.70 -79.54 14.48
N ALA A 22 -11.45 -79.32 13.37
CA ALA A 22 -12.87 -78.94 13.29
C ALA A 22 -13.32 -77.52 13.74
N ALA A 23 -13.17 -76.60 12.77
CA ALA A 23 -13.93 -75.38 12.53
C ALA A 23 -15.39 -75.27 13.04
N ALA A 24 -15.69 -74.17 13.74
CA ALA A 24 -16.91 -73.36 13.62
C ALA A 24 -16.70 -71.94 14.23
N ASP A 25 -17.50 -70.96 13.78
CA ASP A 25 -17.78 -69.66 14.41
C ASP A 25 -16.63 -68.68 14.75
N ALA A 26 -16.01 -68.15 13.70
CA ALA A 26 -15.26 -66.89 13.75
C ALA A 26 -16.16 -65.65 13.49
N LYS A 27 -17.00 -65.22 14.46
CA LYS A 27 -17.58 -63.85 14.49
C LYS A 27 -18.30 -63.46 15.80
N ALA A 28 -17.54 -63.07 16.84
CA ALA A 28 -18.14 -62.56 18.09
C ALA A 28 -17.25 -61.60 18.92
N LYS A 29 -16.49 -60.70 18.26
CA LYS A 29 -15.85 -59.54 18.93
C LYS A 29 -15.86 -58.32 18.00
N ASP A 30 -16.96 -57.56 18.04
CA ASP A 30 -17.01 -56.11 17.83
C ASP A 30 -18.49 -55.65 17.83
N SER A 31 -18.89 -54.86 18.84
CA SER A 31 -20.08 -53.96 18.90
C SER A 31 -20.58 -53.69 20.34
N ALA A 32 -19.69 -53.33 21.26
CA ALA A 32 -20.06 -52.92 22.63
C ALA A 32 -19.89 -51.42 22.90
N ALA A 33 -19.69 -50.60 21.85
CA ALA A 33 -19.41 -49.17 21.99
C ALA A 33 -19.87 -48.33 20.77
N ASP A 34 -21.19 -48.22 20.55
CA ASP A 34 -21.82 -46.91 20.25
C ASP A 34 -23.36 -47.02 20.26
N LYS A 35 -24.04 -46.40 21.23
CA LYS A 35 -25.49 -46.10 21.21
C LYS A 35 -25.77 -44.84 22.03
N ARG A 36 -25.49 -43.67 21.45
CA ARG A 36 -26.14 -42.43 21.90
C ARG A 36 -27.66 -42.57 21.67
N PRO A 37 -28.53 -42.21 22.63
CA PRO A 37 -29.97 -42.29 22.41
C PRO A 37 -30.38 -41.31 21.29
N THR A 38 -30.93 -41.84 20.20
CA THR A 38 -31.52 -41.03 19.11
C THR A 38 -32.83 -40.39 19.59
N MET A 39 -33.26 -39.28 18.95
CA MET A 39 -34.52 -38.62 19.32
C MET A 39 -35.73 -39.57 19.30
N GLU A 40 -35.73 -40.56 18.41
CA GLU A 40 -36.79 -41.59 18.33
C GLU A 40 -36.85 -42.46 19.59
N SER A 41 -35.72 -42.74 20.25
CA SER A 41 -35.68 -43.47 21.53
C SER A 41 -36.14 -42.63 22.73
N LEU A 42 -36.30 -41.31 22.55
CA LEU A 42 -36.87 -40.38 23.53
C LEU A 42 -38.37 -40.13 23.30
N PHE A 43 -38.95 -40.57 22.18
CA PHE A 43 -40.39 -40.65 22.03
C PHE A 43 -40.90 -41.96 22.66
N LEU A 44 -41.99 -41.84 23.43
CA LEU A 44 -42.64 -42.99 24.03
C LEU A 44 -43.09 -43.97 22.93
N ASP A 45 -42.64 -45.21 23.05
CA ASP A 45 -43.03 -46.34 22.22
C ASP A 45 -44.55 -46.57 22.34
N PHE A 46 -45.30 -46.01 21.38
CA PHE A 46 -46.78 -45.95 21.35
C PHE A 46 -47.46 -47.32 21.50
N SER A 47 -46.71 -48.41 21.28
CA SER A 47 -47.18 -49.80 21.46
C SER A 47 -47.41 -50.20 22.93
N LYS A 48 -46.76 -49.53 23.90
CA LYS A 48 -46.74 -49.96 25.31
C LYS A 48 -47.77 -49.29 26.22
N THR A 49 -48.38 -48.20 25.77
CA THR A 49 -49.53 -47.59 26.47
C THR A 49 -50.82 -48.18 25.92
N GLN A 50 -51.42 -49.13 26.66
CA GLN A 50 -52.69 -49.78 26.29
C GLN A 50 -53.90 -48.82 26.35
N LEU A 51 -53.97 -47.86 25.44
CA LEU A 51 -55.08 -46.93 25.29
C LEU A 51 -55.45 -46.83 23.81
N GLY A 52 -56.64 -47.35 23.48
CA GLY A 52 -57.20 -47.33 22.13
C GLY A 52 -57.53 -45.92 21.60
N PRO A 53 -58.09 -45.82 20.38
CA PRO A 53 -58.24 -44.54 19.68
C PRO A 53 -59.01 -43.49 20.51
N LEU A 54 -58.32 -42.39 20.83
CA LEU A 54 -58.75 -41.35 21.77
C LEU A 54 -59.85 -40.44 21.17
N GLY A 55 -61.09 -40.94 21.17
CA GLY A 55 -62.24 -40.27 20.55
C GLY A 55 -62.85 -39.09 21.31
N SER A 56 -62.65 -38.96 22.63
CA SER A 56 -63.31 -37.92 23.44
C SER A 56 -62.43 -36.70 23.73
N ALA A 57 -63.04 -35.52 23.83
CA ALA A 57 -62.32 -34.28 24.14
C ALA A 57 -61.60 -34.35 25.50
N GLN A 58 -62.21 -34.99 26.51
CA GLN A 58 -61.56 -35.27 27.79
C GLN A 58 -60.30 -36.12 27.65
N ALA A 59 -60.30 -37.12 26.77
CA ALA A 59 -59.11 -37.94 26.52
C ALA A 59 -57.97 -37.13 25.89
N LYS A 60 -58.27 -36.20 24.98
CA LYS A 60 -57.29 -35.25 24.42
C LYS A 60 -56.77 -34.26 25.46
N THR A 61 -57.62 -33.74 26.35
CA THR A 61 -57.19 -32.87 27.46
C THR A 61 -56.31 -33.62 28.46
N LYS A 62 -56.69 -34.85 28.81
CA LYS A 62 -55.90 -35.73 29.70
C LYS A 62 -54.56 -36.10 29.06
N TYR A 63 -54.52 -36.33 27.74
CA TYR A 63 -53.31 -36.57 26.96
C TYR A 63 -52.38 -35.34 26.92
N LEU A 64 -52.91 -34.15 26.65
CA LEU A 64 -52.16 -32.89 26.74
C LEU A 64 -51.58 -32.64 28.14
N TYR A 65 -52.36 -32.93 29.19
CA TYR A 65 -51.92 -32.83 30.58
C TYR A 65 -50.82 -33.86 30.90
N THR A 66 -50.92 -35.11 30.43
CA THR A 66 -49.85 -36.10 30.56
C THR A 66 -48.61 -35.74 29.76
N ILE A 67 -48.74 -35.13 28.58
CA ILE A 67 -47.60 -34.61 27.81
C ILE A 67 -46.94 -33.45 28.57
N GLN A 68 -47.70 -32.55 29.18
CA GLN A 68 -47.12 -31.48 30.00
C GLN A 68 -46.41 -32.03 31.24
N LEU A 69 -46.96 -33.07 31.88
CA LEU A 69 -46.36 -33.76 33.02
C LEU A 69 -45.10 -34.55 32.66
N GLU A 70 -45.09 -35.26 31.54
CA GLU A 70 -43.88 -35.95 31.06
C GLU A 70 -42.85 -34.97 30.49
N LYS A 71 -43.29 -33.87 29.87
CA LYS A 71 -42.39 -32.78 29.47
C LYS A 71 -41.73 -32.11 30.67
N SER A 72 -42.47 -31.86 31.76
CA SER A 72 -41.88 -31.36 33.01
C SER A 72 -40.95 -32.41 33.62
N ARG A 73 -41.38 -33.66 33.80
CA ARG A 73 -40.51 -34.76 34.30
C ARG A 73 -39.24 -34.97 33.49
N LEU A 74 -39.31 -34.80 32.17
CA LEU A 74 -38.14 -34.85 31.28
C LEU A 74 -37.24 -33.63 31.46
N THR A 75 -37.77 -32.41 31.59
CA THR A 75 -36.94 -31.24 31.94
C THR A 75 -36.34 -31.36 33.32
N ASP A 76 -37.04 -31.94 34.31
CA ASP A 76 -36.54 -32.14 35.68
C ASP A 76 -35.40 -33.18 35.71
N LYS A 77 -35.55 -34.30 34.96
CA LYS A 77 -34.45 -35.26 34.75
C LYS A 77 -33.28 -34.67 33.96
N LEU A 78 -33.56 -33.78 33.00
CA LEU A 78 -32.51 -33.03 32.30
C LEU A 78 -31.83 -32.02 33.24
N LEU A 79 -32.54 -31.46 34.21
CA LEU A 79 -32.01 -30.41 35.07
C LEU A 79 -30.83 -30.91 35.91
N ARG A 80 -30.92 -32.14 36.44
CA ARG A 80 -29.80 -32.79 37.12
C ARG A 80 -28.58 -32.96 36.21
N THR A 81 -28.77 -33.40 34.96
CA THR A 81 -27.65 -33.54 34.02
C THR A 81 -27.14 -32.18 33.52
N VAL A 82 -27.99 -31.15 33.45
CA VAL A 82 -27.61 -29.76 33.19
C VAL A 82 -26.76 -29.20 34.33
N TYR A 83 -27.11 -29.45 35.59
CA TYR A 83 -26.32 -29.06 36.76
C TYR A 83 -24.96 -29.80 36.83
N GLU A 84 -24.95 -31.11 36.57
CA GLU A 84 -23.71 -31.91 36.50
C GLU A 84 -22.83 -31.51 35.30
N ASN A 85 -23.43 -31.09 34.18
CA ASN A 85 -22.71 -30.58 33.02
C ASN A 85 -22.25 -29.12 33.21
N ALA A 86 -22.96 -28.30 33.99
CA ALA A 86 -22.53 -26.93 34.32
C ALA A 86 -21.17 -26.93 35.04
N GLY A 87 -20.97 -27.85 35.99
CA GLY A 87 -19.65 -28.05 36.64
C GLY A 87 -18.54 -28.45 35.66
N LYS A 88 -18.86 -29.28 34.65
CA LYS A 88 -17.91 -29.65 33.58
C LYS A 88 -17.62 -28.47 32.65
N ILE A 89 -18.61 -27.67 32.29
CA ILE A 89 -18.45 -26.48 31.46
C ILE A 89 -17.52 -25.47 32.16
N LEU A 90 -17.70 -25.23 33.46
CA LEU A 90 -16.81 -24.36 34.24
C LEU A 90 -15.38 -24.88 34.38
N SER A 91 -15.17 -26.20 34.29
CA SER A 91 -13.82 -26.78 34.24
C SER A 91 -13.11 -26.59 32.90
N MET A 92 -13.86 -26.22 31.85
CA MET A 92 -13.33 -25.90 30.51
C MET A 92 -13.25 -24.38 30.28
N ASP A 93 -14.26 -23.64 30.71
CA ASP A 93 -14.33 -22.17 30.69
C ASP A 93 -14.86 -21.65 32.04
N PRO A 94 -13.96 -21.22 32.96
CA PRO A 94 -14.34 -20.65 34.24
C PRO A 94 -15.13 -19.34 34.15
N THR A 95 -15.18 -18.68 32.98
CA THR A 95 -15.83 -17.36 32.80
C THR A 95 -17.30 -17.46 32.37
N PHE A 96 -17.78 -18.66 32.03
CA PHE A 96 -19.13 -18.85 31.50
C PHE A 96 -20.22 -18.67 32.57
N GLN A 97 -20.79 -17.46 32.62
CA GLN A 97 -21.72 -17.00 33.65
C GLN A 97 -22.97 -17.89 33.83
N ASP A 98 -23.53 -18.41 32.73
CA ASP A 98 -24.75 -19.22 32.83
C ASP A 98 -24.49 -20.57 33.52
N ALA A 99 -23.34 -21.21 33.26
CA ALA A 99 -22.97 -22.40 34.04
C ALA A 99 -22.59 -22.05 35.48
N SER A 100 -22.02 -20.87 35.77
CA SER A 100 -21.69 -20.48 37.16
C SER A 100 -22.93 -20.31 38.03
N ILE A 101 -24.00 -19.73 37.47
CA ILE A 101 -25.33 -19.62 38.11
C ILE A 101 -25.93 -21.01 38.35
N LEU A 102 -25.96 -21.86 37.32
CA LEU A 102 -26.51 -23.22 37.42
C LEU A 102 -25.70 -24.10 38.40
N HIS A 103 -24.38 -23.99 38.39
CA HIS A 103 -23.51 -24.76 39.29
C HIS A 103 -23.64 -24.30 40.75
N ARG A 104 -23.78 -23.00 41.03
CA ARG A 104 -24.09 -22.50 42.38
C ARG A 104 -25.43 -23.06 42.88
N ALA A 105 -26.48 -23.00 42.06
CA ALA A 105 -27.77 -23.58 42.40
C ALA A 105 -27.66 -25.09 42.67
N ALA A 106 -26.87 -25.82 41.88
CA ALA A 106 -26.60 -27.25 42.10
C ALA A 106 -25.95 -27.54 43.47
N ILE A 107 -24.98 -26.72 43.90
CA ILE A 107 -24.33 -26.85 45.21
C ILE A 107 -25.35 -26.59 46.33
N GLU A 108 -26.16 -25.53 46.21
CA GLU A 108 -27.21 -25.17 47.18
C GLU A 108 -28.28 -26.29 47.30
N LEU A 109 -28.59 -27.00 46.21
CA LEU A 109 -29.58 -28.08 46.18
C LEU A 109 -29.05 -29.43 46.66
N ASN A 110 -27.78 -29.76 46.37
CA ASN A 110 -27.16 -31.05 46.73
C ASN A 110 -27.09 -31.31 48.25
N GLY A 111 -27.23 -30.27 49.09
CA GLY A 111 -27.31 -30.41 50.55
C GLY A 111 -28.70 -30.81 51.09
N THR A 112 -29.69 -31.04 50.23
CA THR A 112 -31.10 -31.21 50.66
C THR A 112 -31.68 -32.59 50.32
N THR A 113 -32.46 -33.16 51.25
CA THR A 113 -33.05 -34.51 51.12
C THR A 113 -34.27 -34.58 50.20
N ALA A 114 -34.79 -33.44 49.73
CA ALA A 114 -36.01 -33.35 48.92
C ALA A 114 -35.85 -32.37 47.73
N PRO A 115 -35.09 -32.74 46.67
CA PRO A 115 -34.59 -31.83 45.65
C PRO A 115 -35.66 -31.00 44.91
N MET A 116 -36.84 -31.56 44.62
CA MET A 116 -37.90 -30.79 43.92
C MET A 116 -38.53 -29.70 44.80
N VAL A 117 -38.59 -29.92 46.12
CA VAL A 117 -39.16 -28.94 47.06
C VAL A 117 -38.15 -27.84 47.34
N SER A 118 -36.87 -28.19 47.48
CA SER A 118 -35.79 -27.21 47.63
C SER A 118 -35.52 -26.41 46.36
N GLU A 119 -35.64 -27.00 45.16
CA GLU A 119 -35.51 -26.26 43.89
C GLU A 119 -36.62 -25.22 43.73
N ARG A 120 -37.88 -25.64 43.94
CA ARG A 120 -39.00 -24.71 43.88
C ARG A 120 -38.85 -23.59 44.92
N LYS A 121 -38.43 -23.93 46.14
CA LYS A 121 -38.18 -22.94 47.19
C LYS A 121 -37.04 -22.01 46.81
N LEU A 122 -35.92 -22.51 46.26
CA LEU A 122 -34.80 -21.68 45.79
C LEU A 122 -35.25 -20.69 44.71
N VAL A 123 -36.07 -21.13 43.75
CA VAL A 123 -36.64 -20.26 42.70
C VAL A 123 -37.61 -19.22 43.29
N GLU A 124 -38.38 -19.58 44.31
CA GLU A 124 -39.28 -18.66 45.03
C GLU A 124 -38.46 -17.63 45.88
N ASP A 125 -37.47 -18.08 46.64
CA ASP A 125 -36.56 -17.25 47.46
C ASP A 125 -35.79 -16.23 46.58
N ARG A 126 -35.22 -16.66 45.43
CA ARG A 126 -34.53 -15.76 44.48
C ARG A 126 -35.49 -14.76 43.82
N PHE A 127 -36.72 -15.16 43.56
CA PHE A 127 -37.75 -14.28 43.03
C PHE A 127 -38.17 -13.19 44.04
N GLU A 128 -38.29 -13.57 45.32
CA GLU A 128 -38.55 -12.65 46.43
C GLU A 128 -37.38 -11.71 46.72
N GLU A 129 -36.13 -12.19 46.62
CA GLU A 129 -34.92 -11.35 46.70
C GLU A 129 -34.96 -10.24 45.63
N GLY A 130 -35.30 -10.58 44.38
CA GLY A 130 -35.49 -9.60 43.30
C GLY A 130 -36.61 -8.60 43.59
N LEU A 131 -37.72 -9.02 44.21
CA LEU A 131 -38.80 -8.11 44.63
C LEU A 131 -38.37 -7.17 45.78
N ALA A 132 -37.54 -7.64 46.71
CA ALA A 132 -36.99 -6.81 47.78
C ALA A 132 -36.03 -5.76 47.21
N LEU A 133 -35.11 -6.15 46.33
CA LEU A 133 -34.19 -5.24 45.64
C LEU A 133 -34.93 -4.21 44.77
N TYR A 134 -36.01 -4.63 44.09
CA TYR A 134 -36.86 -3.74 43.32
C TYR A 134 -37.54 -2.67 44.18
N ARG A 135 -38.09 -3.06 45.34
CA ARG A 135 -38.67 -2.11 46.32
C ARG A 135 -37.63 -1.13 46.89
N GLN A 136 -36.36 -1.53 46.95
CA GLN A 136 -35.22 -0.66 47.32
C GLN A 136 -34.75 0.24 46.16
N GLY A 137 -35.33 0.15 44.96
CA GLY A 137 -34.89 0.90 43.77
C GLY A 137 -33.62 0.36 43.11
N ARG A 138 -33.10 -0.79 43.55
CA ARG A 138 -31.85 -1.40 43.03
C ARG A 138 -32.14 -2.20 41.76
N LEU A 139 -32.56 -1.49 40.71
CA LEU A 139 -33.10 -2.07 39.47
C LEU A 139 -32.13 -3.03 38.77
N VAL A 140 -30.83 -2.72 38.74
CA VAL A 140 -29.81 -3.58 38.11
C VAL A 140 -29.73 -4.93 38.81
N GLU A 141 -29.64 -4.95 40.13
CA GLU A 141 -29.54 -6.18 40.93
C GLU A 141 -30.85 -6.97 40.93
N ALA A 142 -31.99 -6.28 40.99
CA ALA A 142 -33.30 -6.92 40.81
C ALA A 142 -33.41 -7.61 39.43
N SER A 143 -32.87 -6.98 38.37
CA SER A 143 -32.82 -7.59 37.04
C SER A 143 -31.96 -8.85 37.01
N GLN A 144 -30.82 -8.86 37.70
CA GLN A 144 -29.94 -10.03 37.80
C GLN A 144 -30.64 -11.18 38.53
N ARG A 145 -31.27 -10.92 39.69
CA ARG A 145 -32.01 -11.97 40.44
C ARG A 145 -33.16 -12.57 39.66
N TRP A 146 -33.93 -11.77 38.91
CA TRP A 146 -34.98 -12.31 38.06
C TRP A 146 -34.45 -12.97 36.79
N GLU A 147 -33.27 -12.59 36.29
CA GLU A 147 -32.60 -13.31 35.22
C GLU A 147 -32.10 -14.68 35.69
N GLU A 148 -31.47 -14.78 36.86
CA GLU A 148 -31.16 -16.04 37.53
C GLU A 148 -32.44 -16.90 37.69
N THR A 149 -33.54 -16.30 38.18
CA THR A 149 -34.83 -16.98 38.35
C THR A 149 -35.40 -17.51 37.01
N VAL A 150 -35.25 -16.75 35.91
CA VAL A 150 -35.72 -17.17 34.58
C VAL A 150 -34.81 -18.23 33.96
N LYS A 151 -33.50 -18.23 34.26
CA LYS A 151 -32.55 -19.28 33.83
C LYS A 151 -32.81 -20.60 34.56
N LEU A 152 -33.06 -20.54 35.88
CA LEU A 152 -33.42 -21.70 36.69
C LEU A 152 -34.81 -22.25 36.34
N ALA A 153 -35.82 -21.38 36.19
CA ALA A 153 -37.19 -21.77 35.86
C ALA A 153 -37.74 -20.99 34.65
N PRO A 154 -37.44 -21.41 33.40
CA PRO A 154 -37.93 -20.75 32.17
C PRO A 154 -39.46 -20.66 32.05
N GLY A 155 -40.18 -21.55 32.74
CA GLY A 155 -41.64 -21.54 32.84
C GLY A 155 -42.22 -20.50 33.81
N ASN A 156 -41.40 -19.82 34.62
CA ASN A 156 -41.87 -18.85 35.61
C ASN A 156 -42.33 -17.54 34.96
N LEU A 157 -43.64 -17.47 34.65
CA LEU A 157 -44.29 -16.30 34.06
C LEU A 157 -44.14 -15.03 34.91
N LYS A 158 -44.10 -15.14 36.24
CA LYS A 158 -43.92 -13.99 37.14
C LYS A 158 -42.53 -13.40 36.98
N ALA A 159 -41.49 -14.24 37.06
CA ALA A 159 -40.10 -13.80 36.89
C ALA A 159 -39.87 -13.16 35.51
N ARG A 160 -40.42 -13.75 34.44
CA ARG A 160 -40.34 -13.19 33.08
C ARG A 160 -41.06 -11.83 32.95
N TYR A 161 -42.21 -11.66 33.61
CA TYR A 161 -42.93 -10.38 33.64
C TYR A 161 -42.12 -9.30 34.35
N TRP A 162 -41.61 -9.59 35.55
CA TRP A 162 -40.85 -8.64 36.36
C TRP A 162 -39.50 -8.27 35.74
N LEU A 163 -38.77 -9.26 35.18
CA LEU A 163 -37.57 -9.03 34.40
C LEU A 163 -37.82 -8.10 33.19
N LYS A 164 -38.90 -8.34 32.43
CA LYS A 164 -39.29 -7.46 31.32
C LYS A 164 -39.62 -6.05 31.81
N LYS A 165 -40.31 -5.92 32.95
CA LYS A 165 -40.68 -4.63 33.54
C LYS A 165 -39.45 -3.81 33.91
N VAL A 166 -38.52 -4.39 34.67
CA VAL A 166 -37.29 -3.70 35.09
C VAL A 166 -36.35 -3.39 33.93
N ARG A 167 -36.23 -4.28 32.93
CA ARG A 167 -35.48 -3.95 31.71
C ARG A 167 -36.09 -2.77 30.95
N GLY A 168 -37.42 -2.60 31.00
CA GLY A 168 -38.10 -1.40 30.52
C GLY A 168 -37.75 -0.14 31.31
N GLU A 169 -37.81 -0.21 32.64
CA GLU A 169 -37.48 0.93 33.54
C GLU A 169 -36.00 1.34 33.44
N LEU A 170 -35.07 0.37 33.32
CA LEU A 170 -33.66 0.64 33.04
C LEU A 170 -33.45 1.25 31.66
N ALA A 171 -34.16 0.77 30.62
CA ALA A 171 -34.09 1.37 29.28
C ALA A 171 -34.63 2.82 29.28
N ASP A 172 -35.69 3.11 30.05
CA ASP A 172 -36.18 4.48 30.26
C ASP A 172 -35.15 5.39 30.96
N GLU A 173 -34.38 4.85 31.91
CA GLU A 173 -33.31 5.60 32.56
C GLU A 173 -32.17 5.91 31.58
N HIS A 174 -31.66 4.88 30.90
CA HIS A 174 -30.64 5.04 29.86
C HIS A 174 -31.10 6.00 28.74
N PHE A 175 -32.37 5.95 28.32
CA PHE A 175 -32.91 6.88 27.33
C PHE A 175 -32.91 8.33 27.82
N ARG A 176 -33.25 8.60 29.10
CA ARG A 176 -33.16 9.94 29.73
C ARG A 176 -31.72 10.42 29.87
N ARG A 177 -30.78 9.53 30.25
CA ARG A 177 -29.34 9.83 30.34
C ARG A 177 -28.80 10.22 28.96
N GLY A 178 -29.11 9.44 27.93
CA GLY A 178 -28.73 9.73 26.54
C GLY A 178 -29.33 11.05 26.05
N GLN A 179 -30.62 11.33 26.28
CA GLN A 179 -31.20 12.64 25.97
C GLN A 179 -30.49 13.82 26.65
N THR A 180 -30.01 13.64 27.89
CA THR A 180 -29.25 14.67 28.61
C THR A 180 -27.88 14.89 27.97
N ALA A 181 -27.17 13.81 27.61
CA ALA A 181 -25.91 13.88 26.87
C ALA A 181 -26.07 14.52 25.48
N TYR A 182 -27.13 14.16 24.76
CA TYR A 182 -27.49 14.72 23.45
C TYR A 182 -27.71 16.25 23.50
N ARG A 183 -28.45 16.74 24.50
CA ARG A 183 -28.66 18.19 24.74
C ARG A 183 -27.36 18.93 25.11
N GLN A 184 -26.36 18.20 25.60
CA GLN A 184 -25.02 18.72 25.90
C GLN A 184 -24.05 18.53 24.71
N HIS A 185 -24.55 18.16 23.54
CA HIS A 185 -23.79 17.82 22.32
C HIS A 185 -22.76 16.69 22.48
N ARG A 186 -22.85 15.89 23.56
CA ARG A 186 -22.02 14.70 23.77
C ARG A 186 -22.63 13.51 23.02
N LEU A 187 -22.47 13.52 21.70
CA LEU A 187 -23.13 12.56 20.80
C LEU A 187 -22.69 11.11 21.04
N ARG A 188 -21.40 10.86 21.30
CA ARG A 188 -20.88 9.51 21.62
C ARG A 188 -21.50 8.97 22.91
N ASP A 189 -21.39 9.71 24.01
CA ASP A 189 -22.04 9.38 25.28
C ASP A 189 -23.57 9.14 25.13
N SER A 190 -24.24 9.93 24.28
CA SER A 190 -25.66 9.75 23.99
C SER A 190 -25.95 8.43 23.28
N LEU A 191 -25.16 8.08 22.27
CA LEU A 191 -25.28 6.83 21.52
C LEU A 191 -25.02 5.63 22.42
N ASP A 192 -23.99 5.67 23.26
CA ASP A 192 -23.68 4.58 24.22
C ASP A 192 -24.85 4.28 25.15
N GLN A 193 -25.46 5.33 25.73
CA GLN A 193 -26.64 5.19 26.57
C GLN A 193 -27.85 4.67 25.77
N TRP A 194 -28.04 5.11 24.52
CA TRP A 194 -29.15 4.65 23.69
C TRP A 194 -28.98 3.22 23.17
N TYR A 195 -27.76 2.76 22.86
CA TYR A 195 -27.51 1.35 22.55
C TYR A 195 -27.71 0.46 23.80
N ALA A 196 -27.32 0.92 24.99
CA ALA A 196 -27.64 0.22 26.24
C ALA A 196 -29.16 0.06 26.45
N ALA A 197 -29.94 1.13 26.21
CA ALA A 197 -31.40 1.06 26.23
C ALA A 197 -31.97 0.07 25.18
N LEU A 198 -31.36 -0.01 23.99
CA LEU A 198 -31.79 -0.90 22.91
C LEU A 198 -31.52 -2.37 23.22
N LEU A 199 -30.39 -2.68 23.86
CA LEU A 199 -30.05 -4.03 24.34
C LEU A 199 -31.04 -4.51 25.42
N LEU A 200 -31.42 -3.61 26.34
CA LEU A 200 -32.39 -3.90 27.40
C LEU A 200 -33.82 -4.07 26.86
N ASN A 201 -34.23 -3.23 25.90
CA ASN A 201 -35.54 -3.30 25.25
C ASN A 201 -35.43 -3.07 23.72
N PRO A 202 -35.29 -4.13 22.91
CA PRO A 202 -35.21 -4.02 21.45
C PRO A 202 -36.45 -3.43 20.76
N LYS A 203 -37.56 -3.25 21.49
CA LYS A 203 -38.81 -2.64 21.00
C LYS A 203 -39.07 -1.27 21.63
N TYR A 204 -38.05 -0.59 22.15
CA TYR A 204 -38.20 0.73 22.75
C TYR A 204 -38.65 1.77 21.70
N PRO A 205 -39.76 2.48 21.90
CA PRO A 205 -40.28 3.43 20.92
C PRO A 205 -39.37 4.65 20.79
N ARG A 206 -39.23 5.19 19.57
CA ARG A 206 -38.43 6.40 19.25
C ARG A 206 -36.90 6.27 19.42
N LEU A 207 -36.38 5.14 19.89
CA LEU A 207 -34.94 4.95 20.09
C LEU A 207 -34.16 4.88 18.77
N VAL A 208 -34.63 4.06 17.82
CA VAL A 208 -34.01 3.91 16.49
C VAL A 208 -33.87 5.25 15.72
N PRO A 209 -34.91 6.09 15.57
CA PRO A 209 -34.75 7.38 14.89
C PRO A 209 -33.89 8.38 15.69
N ALA A 210 -33.86 8.30 17.03
CA ALA A 210 -32.96 9.12 17.84
C ALA A 210 -31.49 8.74 17.62
N ILE A 211 -31.17 7.44 17.67
CA ILE A 211 -29.84 6.89 17.35
C ILE A 211 -29.43 7.31 15.93
N SER A 212 -30.27 7.06 14.92
CA SER A 212 -29.96 7.42 13.53
C SER A 212 -29.64 8.90 13.32
N LYS A 213 -30.35 9.81 14.02
CA LYS A 213 -30.08 11.25 14.01
C LYS A 213 -28.76 11.62 14.70
N ALA A 214 -28.46 11.04 15.87
CA ALA A 214 -27.20 11.31 16.56
C ALA A 214 -26.00 10.71 15.81
N GLU A 215 -26.17 9.56 15.14
CA GLU A 215 -25.15 8.99 14.26
C GLU A 215 -24.87 9.90 13.04
N SER A 216 -25.91 10.44 12.37
CA SER A 216 -25.69 11.35 11.25
C SER A 216 -25.04 12.66 11.68
N GLU A 217 -25.43 13.20 12.83
CA GLU A 217 -24.78 14.38 13.42
C GLU A 217 -23.33 14.11 13.83
N LEU A 218 -23.01 12.92 14.36
CA LEU A 218 -21.64 12.53 14.70
C LEU A 218 -20.76 12.36 13.45
N ARG A 219 -21.26 11.68 12.41
CA ARG A 219 -20.56 11.60 11.11
C ARG A 219 -20.30 12.99 10.53
N GLY A 220 -21.28 13.89 10.59
CA GLY A 220 -21.14 15.27 10.15
C GLY A 220 -20.12 16.08 10.97
N GLN A 221 -20.05 15.88 12.28
CA GLN A 221 -19.00 16.47 13.13
C GLN A 221 -17.61 15.97 12.74
N GLU A 222 -17.42 14.66 12.61
CA GLU A 222 -16.14 14.05 12.25
C GLU A 222 -15.70 14.46 10.83
N ALA A 223 -16.62 14.51 9.87
CA ALA A 223 -16.38 15.02 8.53
C ALA A 223 -16.00 16.51 8.52
N ASN A 224 -16.67 17.34 9.32
CA ASN A 224 -16.34 18.76 9.45
C ASN A 224 -14.98 19.00 10.14
N GLU A 225 -14.65 18.23 11.18
CA GLU A 225 -13.31 18.28 11.80
C GLU A 225 -12.21 17.92 10.80
N LYS A 226 -12.39 16.85 10.03
CA LYS A 226 -11.46 16.48 8.95
C LYS A 226 -11.36 17.58 7.89
N LEU A 227 -12.48 18.22 7.52
CA LEU A 227 -12.51 19.32 6.56
C LEU A 227 -11.68 20.53 7.06
N GLN A 228 -11.82 20.91 8.34
CA GLN A 228 -11.01 21.98 8.93
C GLN A 228 -9.51 21.62 8.94
N ARG A 229 -9.15 20.36 9.24
CA ARG A 229 -7.75 19.90 9.17
C ARG A 229 -7.22 19.92 7.73
N ALA A 230 -8.01 19.51 6.75
CA ALA A 230 -7.65 19.56 5.33
C ALA A 230 -7.45 21.00 4.83
N LEU A 231 -8.32 21.93 5.23
CA LEU A 231 -8.17 23.36 4.95
C LEU A 231 -6.90 23.95 5.55
N ASN A 232 -6.55 23.58 6.80
CA ASN A 232 -5.32 24.01 7.45
C ASN A 232 -4.06 23.47 6.73
N LEU A 233 -4.06 22.20 6.30
CA LEU A 233 -2.96 21.61 5.52
C LEU A 233 -2.83 22.27 4.13
N TYR A 234 -3.97 22.55 3.48
CA TYR A 234 -3.98 23.29 2.22
C TYR A 234 -3.40 24.70 2.37
N GLY A 235 -3.76 25.42 3.45
CA GLY A 235 -3.17 26.71 3.80
C GLY A 235 -1.67 26.66 4.14
N GLN A 236 -1.14 25.50 4.50
CA GLN A 236 0.30 25.24 4.67
C GLN A 236 1.01 24.83 3.37
N GLY A 237 0.27 24.63 2.27
CA GLY A 237 0.77 24.14 1.00
C GLY A 237 0.87 22.61 0.87
N ASP A 238 0.50 21.85 1.91
CA ASP A 238 0.47 20.37 1.85
C ASP A 238 -0.83 19.88 1.17
N THR A 239 -0.82 20.01 -0.15
CA THR A 239 -1.92 19.60 -1.03
C THR A 239 -2.12 18.09 -1.06
N GLU A 240 -1.09 17.27 -0.86
CA GLU A 240 -1.21 15.81 -0.85
C GLU A 240 -1.87 15.29 0.43
N ALA A 241 -1.47 15.78 1.60
CA ALA A 241 -2.11 15.39 2.87
C ALA A 241 -3.54 15.95 2.97
N SER A 242 -3.77 17.17 2.45
CA SER A 242 -5.11 17.73 2.31
C SER A 242 -6.01 16.84 1.46
N LEU A 243 -5.57 16.42 0.26
CA LEU A 243 -6.35 15.53 -0.60
C LEU A 243 -6.69 14.19 0.07
N LYS A 244 -5.74 13.57 0.79
CA LYS A 244 -5.99 12.31 1.52
C LYS A 244 -7.10 12.48 2.56
N LEU A 245 -7.07 13.56 3.35
CA LEU A 245 -8.14 13.84 4.31
C LEU A 245 -9.49 14.13 3.64
N LEU A 246 -9.51 14.76 2.47
CA LEU A 246 -10.74 15.03 1.73
C LEU A 246 -11.32 13.76 1.10
N ASP A 247 -10.48 12.87 0.55
CA ASP A 247 -10.90 11.56 0.06
C ASP A 247 -11.43 10.69 1.24
N GLU A 248 -10.85 10.79 2.44
CA GLU A 248 -11.40 10.19 3.68
C GLU A 248 -12.75 10.79 4.13
N ILE A 249 -13.08 12.02 3.78
CA ILE A 249 -14.40 12.61 4.07
C ILE A 249 -15.45 12.00 3.14
N LEU A 250 -15.11 11.77 1.86
CA LEU A 250 -16.03 11.15 0.91
C LEU A 250 -16.32 9.67 1.20
N THR A 251 -15.47 8.97 1.95
CA THR A 251 -15.79 7.61 2.43
C THR A 251 -16.74 7.62 3.63
N ILE A 252 -16.78 8.69 4.43
CA ILE A 252 -17.71 8.88 5.55
C ILE A 252 -19.06 9.42 5.05
N GLU A 253 -19.02 10.43 4.17
CA GLU A 253 -20.19 11.14 3.65
C GLU A 253 -20.03 11.42 2.14
N PRO A 254 -20.44 10.48 1.26
CA PRO A 254 -20.28 10.61 -0.19
C PRO A 254 -20.98 11.81 -0.84
N GLY A 255 -21.88 12.47 -0.11
CA GLY A 255 -22.64 13.64 -0.55
C GLY A 255 -22.05 15.00 -0.14
N GLN A 256 -20.87 15.05 0.51
CA GLN A 256 -20.37 16.31 1.05
C GLN A 256 -19.81 17.25 -0.04
N GLU A 257 -20.64 18.19 -0.50
CA GLU A 257 -20.33 19.13 -1.59
C GLU A 257 -19.05 19.96 -1.37
N LYS A 258 -18.74 20.32 -0.11
CA LYS A 258 -17.56 21.15 0.20
C LYS A 258 -16.25 20.41 -0.06
N ALA A 259 -16.17 19.14 0.35
CA ALA A 259 -15.01 18.30 0.05
C ALA A 259 -14.87 18.03 -1.44
N THR A 260 -15.96 17.75 -2.18
CA THR A 260 -15.87 17.49 -3.63
C THR A 260 -15.40 18.73 -4.41
N GLN A 261 -15.89 19.93 -4.05
CA GLN A 261 -15.41 21.20 -4.62
C GLN A 261 -13.92 21.43 -4.32
N LEU A 262 -13.51 21.31 -3.05
CA LEU A 262 -12.12 21.54 -2.65
C LEU A 262 -11.14 20.51 -3.26
N ILE A 263 -11.55 19.25 -3.39
CA ILE A 263 -10.79 18.23 -4.13
C ILE A 263 -10.58 18.65 -5.58
N ALA A 264 -11.63 19.14 -6.26
CA ALA A 264 -11.53 19.56 -7.65
C ALA A 264 -10.59 20.77 -7.82
N GLU A 265 -10.65 21.74 -6.89
CA GLU A 265 -9.77 22.91 -6.88
C GLU A 265 -8.29 22.52 -6.66
N ILE A 266 -8.01 21.72 -5.62
CA ILE A 266 -6.64 21.29 -5.30
C ILE A 266 -6.07 20.40 -6.42
N ARG A 267 -6.84 19.45 -6.96
CA ARG A 267 -6.40 18.61 -8.10
C ARG A 267 -6.10 19.48 -9.32
N LEU A 268 -6.94 20.48 -9.63
CA LEU A 268 -6.70 21.41 -10.73
C LEU A 268 -5.45 22.30 -10.50
N GLU A 269 -5.13 22.66 -9.26
CA GLU A 269 -3.89 23.37 -8.94
C GLU A 269 -2.65 22.50 -9.16
N ILE A 270 -2.61 21.30 -8.56
CA ILE A 270 -1.54 20.30 -8.76
C ILE A 270 -1.34 20.03 -10.25
N ALA A 271 -2.42 19.85 -11.00
CA ALA A 271 -2.41 19.69 -12.45
C ALA A 271 -1.74 20.86 -13.18
N LYS A 272 -2.05 22.12 -12.82
CA LYS A 272 -1.40 23.32 -13.39
C LYS A 272 0.09 23.34 -13.05
N GLN A 273 0.48 22.96 -11.84
CA GLN A 273 1.89 22.89 -11.42
C GLN A 273 2.66 21.86 -12.27
N HIS A 274 2.15 20.63 -12.46
CA HIS A 274 2.76 19.64 -13.36
C HIS A 274 2.84 20.13 -14.82
N VAL A 275 1.81 20.84 -15.33
CA VAL A 275 1.88 21.44 -16.67
C VAL A 275 3.00 22.47 -16.79
N ALA A 276 3.20 23.31 -15.76
CA ALA A 276 4.28 24.29 -15.73
C ALA A 276 5.67 23.61 -15.64
N GLN A 277 5.83 22.61 -14.78
CA GLN A 277 7.06 21.81 -14.67
C GLN A 277 7.40 21.11 -15.99
N GLY A 278 6.41 20.47 -16.63
CA GLY A 278 6.58 19.85 -17.95
C GLY A 278 6.97 20.87 -19.05
N ARG A 279 6.47 22.11 -19.00
CA ARG A 279 6.91 23.19 -19.90
C ARG A 279 8.37 23.60 -19.65
N ASN A 280 8.82 23.64 -18.39
CA ASN A 280 10.21 23.92 -18.06
C ASN A 280 11.13 22.79 -18.54
N LEU A 281 10.78 21.53 -18.27
CA LEU A 281 11.50 20.35 -18.78
C LEU A 281 11.54 20.29 -20.31
N TYR A 282 10.49 20.76 -20.99
CA TYR A 282 10.47 20.89 -22.45
C TYR A 282 11.46 21.95 -22.95
N ARG A 283 11.61 23.08 -22.25
CA ARG A 283 12.63 24.11 -22.57
C ARG A 283 14.05 23.57 -22.36
N ASP A 284 14.25 22.75 -21.33
CA ASP A 284 15.50 22.02 -21.04
C ASP A 284 15.80 20.88 -22.04
N ARG A 285 14.95 20.67 -23.07
CA ARG A 285 14.99 19.52 -24.00
C ARG A 285 14.84 18.13 -23.34
N LYS A 286 14.42 18.07 -22.09
CA LYS A 286 14.13 16.83 -21.34
C LYS A 286 12.74 16.29 -21.70
N TYR A 287 12.53 16.00 -22.99
CA TYR A 287 11.22 15.69 -23.57
C TYR A 287 10.52 14.48 -22.93
N THR A 288 11.26 13.45 -22.51
CA THR A 288 10.70 12.26 -21.83
C THR A 288 10.11 12.62 -20.47
N SER A 289 10.84 13.39 -19.66
CA SER A 289 10.36 13.91 -18.37
C SER A 289 9.18 14.86 -18.55
N ALA A 290 9.24 15.77 -19.54
CA ALA A 290 8.14 16.68 -19.85
C ALA A 290 6.82 15.93 -20.18
N ILE A 291 6.89 14.86 -20.96
CA ILE A 291 5.74 14.01 -21.28
C ILE A 291 5.19 13.31 -20.01
N LYS A 292 6.07 12.87 -19.10
CA LYS A 292 5.65 12.27 -17.83
C LYS A 292 4.85 13.24 -16.96
N GLU A 293 5.34 14.48 -16.81
CA GLU A 293 4.62 15.51 -16.04
C GLU A 293 3.27 15.89 -16.69
N TRP A 294 3.21 15.99 -18.02
CA TRP A 294 1.95 16.25 -18.71
C TRP A 294 0.95 15.09 -18.59
N ASN A 295 1.39 13.83 -18.63
CA ASN A 295 0.51 12.70 -18.32
C ASN A 295 -0.03 12.79 -16.89
N ARG A 296 0.86 13.04 -15.91
CA ARG A 296 0.48 13.17 -14.50
C ARG A 296 -0.53 14.31 -14.27
N SER A 297 -0.43 15.40 -15.03
CA SER A 297 -1.42 16.49 -14.95
C SER A 297 -2.84 16.06 -15.36
N VAL A 298 -2.98 15.10 -16.30
CA VAL A 298 -4.30 14.58 -16.72
C VAL A 298 -4.93 13.70 -15.65
N GLU A 299 -4.13 12.94 -14.90
CA GLU A 299 -4.58 12.15 -13.74
C GLU A 299 -5.20 13.03 -12.65
N PHE A 300 -4.69 14.27 -12.50
CA PHE A 300 -5.25 15.31 -11.62
C PHE A 300 -6.32 16.20 -12.29
N GLY A 301 -6.93 15.75 -13.39
CA GLY A 301 -8.09 16.42 -13.98
C GLY A 301 -7.78 17.59 -14.93
N TYR A 302 -6.53 17.74 -15.41
CA TYR A 302 -6.24 18.66 -16.51
C TYR A 302 -6.95 18.23 -17.82
N ASP A 303 -7.24 19.21 -18.69
CA ASP A 303 -7.79 18.95 -20.02
C ASP A 303 -6.86 18.05 -20.85
N ALA A 304 -7.26 16.79 -20.98
CA ALA A 304 -6.55 15.76 -21.72
C ALA A 304 -6.28 16.15 -23.18
N ARG A 305 -7.16 16.93 -23.83
CA ARG A 305 -6.93 17.39 -25.22
C ARG A 305 -5.76 18.36 -25.27
N ARG A 306 -5.67 19.29 -24.32
CA ARG A 306 -4.54 20.25 -24.21
C ARG A 306 -3.23 19.55 -23.87
N ALA A 307 -3.25 18.60 -22.94
CA ALA A 307 -2.06 17.79 -22.62
C ALA A 307 -1.57 16.99 -23.84
N ASN A 308 -2.48 16.33 -24.56
CA ASN A 308 -2.14 15.54 -25.75
C ASN A 308 -1.47 16.38 -26.85
N VAL A 309 -1.90 17.63 -27.06
CA VAL A 309 -1.24 18.55 -28.01
C VAL A 309 0.20 18.88 -27.59
N LEU A 310 0.46 19.08 -26.29
CA LEU A 310 1.82 19.30 -25.77
C LEU A 310 2.69 18.05 -25.94
N ILE A 311 2.16 16.89 -25.56
CA ILE A 311 2.82 15.58 -25.67
C ILE A 311 3.18 15.25 -27.13
N ALA A 312 2.25 15.47 -28.08
CA ALA A 312 2.49 15.29 -29.50
C ALA A 312 3.65 16.18 -29.99
N ARG A 313 3.63 17.48 -29.63
CA ARG A 313 4.69 18.43 -29.97
C ARG A 313 6.07 17.98 -29.45
N ALA A 314 6.14 17.45 -28.22
CA ALA A 314 7.40 16.92 -27.68
C ALA A 314 7.86 15.62 -28.36
N ARG A 315 6.95 14.73 -28.74
CA ARG A 315 7.28 13.53 -29.50
C ARG A 315 7.81 13.87 -30.91
N ASP A 316 7.19 14.82 -31.59
CA ASP A 316 7.66 15.30 -32.90
C ASP A 316 9.02 15.99 -32.83
N GLN A 317 9.23 16.84 -31.81
CA GLN A 317 10.52 17.50 -31.60
C GLN A 317 11.63 16.49 -31.27
N MET A 318 11.35 15.50 -30.41
CA MET A 318 12.27 14.40 -30.09
C MET A 318 12.61 13.57 -31.33
N ARG A 319 11.63 13.25 -32.18
CA ARG A 319 11.85 12.51 -33.44
C ARG A 319 12.78 13.29 -34.38
N ARG A 320 12.49 14.58 -34.62
CA ARG A 320 13.32 15.45 -35.47
C ARG A 320 14.75 15.59 -34.96
N GLU A 321 14.95 15.75 -33.66
CA GLU A 321 16.30 15.82 -33.08
C GLU A 321 17.04 14.48 -33.14
N ALA A 322 16.35 13.34 -33.00
CA ALA A 322 16.93 12.02 -33.17
C ALA A 322 17.33 11.75 -34.63
N GLU A 323 16.47 12.10 -35.59
CA GLU A 323 16.75 12.03 -37.04
C GLU A 323 17.94 12.92 -37.42
N ALA A 324 17.96 14.18 -36.96
CA ALA A 324 19.07 15.10 -37.20
C ALA A 324 20.39 14.59 -36.59
N LYS A 325 20.37 14.02 -35.38
CA LYS A 325 21.56 13.38 -34.76
C LYS A 325 22.03 12.15 -35.53
N ARG A 326 21.11 11.32 -36.03
CA ARG A 326 21.45 10.17 -36.90
C ARG A 326 22.10 10.62 -38.20
N GLN A 327 21.50 11.59 -38.89
CA GLN A 327 22.05 12.16 -40.13
C GLN A 327 23.41 12.84 -39.90
N ALA A 328 23.59 13.56 -38.78
CA ALA A 328 24.87 14.15 -38.43
C ALA A 328 25.95 13.09 -38.15
N ALA A 329 25.62 12.01 -37.44
CA ALA A 329 26.53 10.90 -37.20
C ALA A 329 26.87 10.14 -38.51
N GLU A 330 25.91 9.94 -39.40
CA GLU A 330 26.11 9.33 -40.72
C GLU A 330 26.99 10.21 -41.62
N ARG A 331 26.75 11.53 -41.66
CA ARG A 331 27.62 12.47 -42.37
C ARG A 331 29.04 12.48 -41.80
N LYS A 332 29.19 12.44 -40.46
CA LYS A 332 30.51 12.35 -39.81
C LYS A 332 31.24 11.07 -40.19
N LYS A 333 30.55 9.92 -40.16
CA LYS A 333 31.11 8.64 -40.62
C LYS A 333 31.55 8.68 -42.09
N ARG A 334 30.70 9.18 -42.99
CA ARG A 334 31.05 9.32 -44.42
C ARG A 334 32.25 10.25 -44.63
N ALA A 335 32.36 11.34 -43.87
CA ALA A 335 33.53 12.22 -43.93
C ALA A 335 34.79 11.54 -43.37
N GLU A 336 34.68 10.75 -42.31
CA GLU A 336 35.79 9.95 -41.76
C GLU A 336 36.22 8.81 -42.72
N GLU A 337 35.27 8.20 -43.43
CA GLU A 337 35.52 7.19 -44.48
C GLU A 337 36.18 7.81 -45.72
N GLN A 338 35.68 8.96 -46.19
CA GLN A 338 36.27 9.72 -47.29
C GLN A 338 37.69 10.20 -46.95
N ALA A 339 37.90 10.77 -45.75
CA ALA A 339 39.23 11.21 -45.33
C ALA A 339 40.25 10.05 -45.30
N LYS A 340 39.84 8.85 -44.87
CA LYS A 340 40.68 7.65 -44.91
C LYS A 340 40.98 7.18 -46.34
N ALA A 341 39.97 7.18 -47.22
CA ALA A 341 40.17 6.85 -48.63
C ALA A 341 41.11 7.85 -49.33
N ASP A 342 40.97 9.15 -49.06
CA ASP A 342 41.85 10.20 -49.58
C ASP A 342 43.29 10.07 -49.02
N GLU A 343 43.46 9.69 -47.75
CA GLU A 343 44.77 9.43 -47.13
C GLU A 343 45.42 8.17 -47.70
N GLU A 344 44.67 7.08 -47.86
CA GLU A 344 45.14 5.84 -48.49
C GLU A 344 45.52 6.06 -49.97
N GLN A 345 44.75 6.87 -50.69
CA GLN A 345 45.08 7.23 -52.07
C GLN A 345 46.36 8.08 -52.14
N ARG A 346 46.52 9.09 -51.28
CA ARG A 346 47.76 9.89 -51.21
C ARG A 346 48.97 9.03 -50.87
N ALA A 347 48.83 8.05 -49.98
CA ALA A 347 49.91 7.11 -49.66
C ALA A 347 50.31 6.26 -50.88
N LYS A 348 49.33 5.76 -51.65
CA LYS A 348 49.57 5.04 -52.92
C LYS A 348 50.22 5.94 -53.97
N ASP A 349 49.72 7.15 -54.16
CA ASP A 349 50.26 8.12 -55.11
C ASP A 349 51.71 8.51 -54.75
N GLU A 350 52.03 8.64 -53.46
CA GLU A 350 53.39 8.91 -52.99
C GLU A 350 54.32 7.68 -53.15
N GLU A 351 53.82 6.47 -52.92
CA GLU A 351 54.56 5.23 -53.18
C GLU A 351 54.85 5.05 -54.68
N GLU A 352 53.87 5.32 -55.54
CA GLU A 352 54.04 5.28 -57.00
C GLU A 352 55.00 6.38 -57.48
N ARG A 353 54.93 7.59 -56.91
CA ARG A 353 55.89 8.66 -57.22
C ARG A 353 57.31 8.28 -56.80
N LYS A 354 57.51 7.70 -55.62
CA LYS A 354 58.83 7.18 -55.18
C LYS A 354 59.35 6.06 -56.09
N LYS A 355 58.47 5.19 -56.60
CA LYS A 355 58.83 4.17 -57.60
C LYS A 355 59.27 4.79 -58.93
N LYS A 356 58.55 5.80 -59.42
CA LYS A 356 58.91 6.56 -60.63
C LYS A 356 60.21 7.35 -60.47
N GLU A 357 60.37 8.07 -59.37
CA GLU A 357 61.60 8.81 -59.00
C GLU A 357 62.80 7.84 -58.91
N ALA A 358 62.63 6.64 -58.37
CA ALA A 358 63.68 5.61 -58.35
C ALA A 358 63.99 5.03 -59.74
N GLU A 359 62.99 4.86 -60.61
CA GLU A 359 63.19 4.41 -62.00
C GLU A 359 63.87 5.49 -62.86
N GLU A 360 63.56 6.77 -62.64
CA GLU A 360 64.23 7.90 -63.28
C GLU A 360 65.66 8.08 -62.74
N ALA A 361 65.88 7.96 -61.42
CA ALA A 361 67.21 7.99 -60.82
C ALA A 361 68.13 6.87 -61.37
N ALA A 362 67.57 5.69 -61.64
CA ALA A 362 68.27 4.59 -62.30
C ALA A 362 68.60 4.88 -63.78
N LYS A 363 67.87 5.77 -64.45
CA LYS A 363 68.15 6.23 -65.83
C LYS A 363 69.13 7.41 -65.88
N THR A 364 69.26 8.21 -64.82
CA THR A 364 70.18 9.36 -64.76
C THR A 364 71.61 9.03 -64.31
N LEU A 365 71.97 7.75 -64.20
CA LEU A 365 73.33 7.30 -63.85
C LEU A 365 74.25 7.07 -65.07
N ASP A 366 73.82 7.44 -66.28
CA ASP A 366 74.60 7.32 -67.52
C ASP A 366 74.61 8.64 -68.34
N ALA A 367 75.19 9.69 -67.75
CA ALA A 367 75.56 10.93 -68.44
C ALA A 367 76.74 11.63 -67.72
N SER A 368 77.86 11.78 -68.44
CA SER A 368 79.12 12.47 -68.06
C SER A 368 78.94 13.96 -67.70
N ASP A 369 79.64 14.57 -66.74
CA ASP A 369 81.09 14.73 -66.43
C ASP A 369 81.71 16.04 -66.97
N THR A 370 82.64 16.59 -66.18
CA THR A 370 83.58 17.72 -66.42
C THR A 370 83.09 19.19 -66.43
N GLY A 371 83.95 20.09 -65.92
CA GLY A 371 83.93 21.53 -66.25
C GLY A 371 84.14 22.51 -65.09
N ALA A 372 85.38 22.90 -64.78
CA ALA A 372 85.70 23.89 -63.75
C ALA A 372 86.08 25.27 -64.31
N ALA A 373 85.86 26.37 -63.56
CA ALA A 373 86.88 27.41 -63.24
C ALA A 373 86.31 28.75 -62.67
N SER A 374 87.08 29.32 -61.73
CA SER A 374 87.26 30.76 -61.40
C SER A 374 86.08 31.71 -61.15
N ALA A 375 86.13 32.37 -59.98
CA ALA A 375 85.30 33.54 -59.62
C ALA A 375 85.68 34.81 -60.44
N PRO A 376 84.81 35.83 -60.48
CA PRO A 376 84.88 36.87 -59.43
C PRO A 376 83.51 37.35 -58.89
N VAL A 377 83.57 38.14 -57.81
CA VAL A 377 82.44 38.70 -57.06
C VAL A 377 81.62 39.72 -57.88
N PRO A 378 80.29 39.63 -57.92
CA PRO A 378 79.40 40.73 -58.26
C PRO A 378 78.73 41.31 -57.01
N THR A 379 78.83 42.63 -56.82
CA THR A 379 78.11 43.36 -55.78
C THR A 379 76.65 43.61 -56.20
N GLY A 380 75.73 42.84 -55.62
CA GLY A 380 74.28 43.01 -55.76
C GLY A 380 73.52 41.83 -55.15
N PRO A 381 72.29 42.00 -54.63
CA PRO A 381 71.55 40.90 -54.03
C PRO A 381 71.22 39.83 -55.09
N SER A 382 71.47 38.56 -54.75
CA SER A 382 71.19 37.42 -55.62
C SER A 382 69.71 37.39 -56.03
N GLU A 383 69.39 36.87 -57.22
CA GLU A 383 68.01 36.56 -57.60
C GLU A 383 67.31 35.66 -56.57
N GLU A 384 68.07 34.80 -55.88
CA GLU A 384 67.55 34.02 -54.75
C GLU A 384 67.20 34.89 -53.53
N ASP A 385 68.00 35.90 -53.23
CA ASP A 385 67.78 36.79 -52.09
C ASP A 385 66.58 37.71 -52.33
N LYS A 386 66.38 38.16 -53.58
CA LYS A 386 65.13 38.84 -53.98
C LYS A 386 63.91 37.92 -53.80
N ARG A 387 63.99 36.65 -54.20
CA ARG A 387 62.92 35.66 -53.97
C ARG A 387 62.66 35.41 -52.49
N ARG A 388 63.72 35.31 -51.66
CA ARG A 388 63.62 35.21 -50.19
C ARG A 388 62.98 36.47 -49.58
N ALA A 389 63.36 37.66 -50.04
CA ALA A 389 62.78 38.93 -49.62
C ALA A 389 61.27 39.02 -49.94
N ILE A 390 60.86 38.67 -51.17
CA ILE A 390 59.45 38.63 -51.59
C ILE A 390 58.64 37.62 -50.76
N LYS A 391 59.22 36.45 -50.44
CA LYS A 391 58.56 35.47 -49.56
C LYS A 391 58.29 36.07 -48.17
N HIS A 392 59.31 36.65 -47.53
CA HIS A 392 59.15 37.25 -46.20
C HIS A 392 58.28 38.51 -46.20
N TRP A 393 58.25 39.29 -47.29
CA TRP A 393 57.29 40.38 -47.47
C TRP A 393 55.84 39.88 -47.39
N ASN A 394 55.53 38.83 -48.17
CA ASN A 394 54.20 38.21 -48.19
C ASN A 394 53.82 37.54 -46.86
N GLU A 395 54.78 36.93 -46.15
CA GLU A 395 54.58 36.37 -44.81
C GLU A 395 54.27 37.48 -43.78
N GLY A 396 55.03 38.59 -43.80
CA GLY A 396 54.76 39.73 -42.92
C GLY A 396 53.41 40.41 -43.19
N ILE A 397 52.94 40.46 -44.45
CA ILE A 397 51.57 40.91 -44.77
C ILE A 397 50.51 39.99 -44.15
N LYS A 398 50.70 38.66 -44.20
CA LYS A 398 49.78 37.70 -43.56
C LYS A 398 49.76 37.85 -42.04
N ALA A 399 50.93 37.98 -41.41
CA ALA A 399 51.04 38.22 -39.97
C ALA A 399 50.35 39.54 -39.56
N PHE A 400 50.52 40.61 -40.35
CA PHE A 400 49.84 41.89 -40.14
C PHE A 400 48.31 41.78 -40.28
N GLN A 401 47.81 41.04 -41.28
CA GLN A 401 46.37 40.77 -41.43
C GLN A 401 45.79 39.93 -40.28
N GLN A 402 46.61 39.06 -39.68
CA GLN A 402 46.25 38.25 -38.51
C GLN A 402 46.45 39.00 -37.18
N ASN A 403 46.76 40.30 -37.23
CA ASN A 403 47.02 41.17 -36.09
C ASN A 403 48.24 40.75 -35.23
N ASN A 404 49.14 39.91 -35.76
CA ASN A 404 50.39 39.53 -35.10
C ASN A 404 51.51 40.52 -35.44
N VAL A 405 51.55 41.61 -34.66
CA VAL A 405 52.47 42.74 -34.83
C VAL A 405 53.95 42.34 -34.67
N GLY A 406 54.25 41.35 -33.81
CA GLY A 406 55.62 40.87 -33.57
C GLY A 406 56.19 40.16 -34.80
N GLU A 407 55.52 39.11 -35.25
CA GLU A 407 55.93 38.34 -36.44
C GLU A 407 55.98 39.20 -37.71
N ALA A 408 55.02 40.13 -37.88
CA ALA A 408 55.04 41.06 -39.01
C ALA A 408 56.31 41.94 -39.04
N LYS A 409 56.75 42.42 -37.87
CA LYS A 409 58.00 43.19 -37.74
C LYS A 409 59.21 42.31 -38.07
N ASP A 410 59.28 41.10 -37.53
CA ASP A 410 60.42 40.20 -37.75
C ASP A 410 60.54 39.79 -39.22
N HIS A 411 59.45 39.41 -39.87
CA HIS A 411 59.44 39.11 -41.31
C HIS A 411 59.85 40.30 -42.19
N TRP A 412 59.42 41.53 -41.88
CA TRP A 412 59.82 42.71 -42.65
C TRP A 412 61.26 43.18 -42.37
N THR A 413 61.80 42.97 -41.15
CA THR A 413 63.24 43.17 -40.91
C THR A 413 64.09 42.12 -41.62
N LEU A 414 63.64 40.86 -41.71
CA LEU A 414 64.29 39.82 -42.52
C LEU A 414 64.26 40.17 -44.01
N CYS A 415 63.12 40.63 -44.55
CA CYS A 415 63.05 41.10 -45.93
C CYS A 415 64.11 42.18 -46.22
N LYS A 416 64.21 43.20 -45.35
CA LYS A 416 65.20 44.30 -45.49
C LYS A 416 66.66 43.83 -45.37
N ARG A 417 66.93 42.67 -44.75
CA ARG A 417 68.27 42.06 -44.73
C ARG A 417 68.62 41.34 -46.04
N PHE A 418 67.64 40.69 -46.68
CA PHE A 418 67.86 40.00 -47.96
C PHE A 418 67.85 40.95 -49.16
N ASP A 419 67.03 42.01 -49.12
CA ASP A 419 67.04 43.08 -50.11
C ASP A 419 66.95 44.45 -49.43
N ALA A 420 68.12 45.06 -49.23
CA ALA A 420 68.24 46.39 -48.63
C ALA A 420 67.75 47.52 -49.57
N GLY A 421 67.55 47.24 -50.87
CA GLY A 421 67.02 48.19 -51.85
C GLY A 421 65.49 48.16 -51.96
N ASN A 422 64.81 47.19 -51.34
CA ASN A 422 63.36 47.04 -51.45
C ASN A 422 62.61 48.08 -50.59
N ALA A 423 62.00 49.05 -51.28
CA ALA A 423 61.22 50.12 -50.66
C ALA A 423 59.95 49.63 -49.92
N ASP A 424 59.32 48.54 -50.38
CA ASP A 424 58.08 48.03 -49.82
C ASP A 424 58.29 47.52 -48.38
N CYS A 425 59.37 46.78 -48.14
CA CYS A 425 59.72 46.28 -46.81
C CYS A 425 60.12 47.41 -45.83
N GLY A 426 60.63 48.53 -46.35
CA GLY A 426 60.76 49.78 -45.58
C GLY A 426 59.39 50.38 -45.22
N ALA A 427 58.51 50.54 -46.21
CA ALA A 427 57.17 51.09 -46.03
C ALA A 427 56.29 50.27 -45.07
N GLY A 428 56.46 48.94 -45.03
CA GLY A 428 55.83 48.07 -44.04
C GLY A 428 56.27 48.39 -42.60
N LEU A 429 57.57 48.47 -42.35
CA LEU A 429 58.12 48.82 -41.04
C LEU A 429 57.70 50.24 -40.60
N ASP A 430 57.69 51.21 -41.52
CA ASP A 430 57.19 52.56 -41.25
C ASP A 430 55.68 52.56 -40.95
N ARG A 431 54.89 51.70 -41.60
CA ARG A 431 53.46 51.54 -41.33
C ARG A 431 53.24 50.96 -39.93
N LEU A 432 54.01 49.94 -39.54
CA LEU A 432 54.01 49.43 -38.16
C LEU A 432 54.38 50.53 -37.15
N ALA A 433 55.43 51.32 -37.42
CA ALA A 433 55.82 52.43 -36.56
C ALA A 433 54.75 53.53 -36.45
N ARG A 434 54.00 53.82 -37.52
CA ARG A 434 52.89 54.80 -37.47
C ARG A 434 51.63 54.26 -36.82
N THR A 435 51.34 52.96 -36.95
CA THR A 435 50.10 52.34 -36.42
C THR A 435 50.25 51.85 -34.97
N TYR A 436 51.45 51.43 -34.57
CA TYR A 436 51.73 50.84 -33.25
C TYR A 436 52.94 51.44 -32.53
N GLY A 437 53.76 52.28 -33.18
CA GLY A 437 54.94 52.92 -32.59
C GLY A 437 54.65 54.17 -31.74
N GLY A 438 53.43 54.30 -31.22
CA GLY A 438 53.04 55.30 -30.24
C GLY A 438 53.15 54.76 -28.80
N GLY A 439 54.38 54.43 -28.38
CA GLY A 439 54.68 54.03 -27.00
C GLY A 439 54.89 52.53 -26.77
N LEU A 440 56.18 52.15 -26.68
CA LEU A 440 56.70 51.11 -25.79
C LEU A 440 57.80 51.76 -24.95
#